data_AF-Q2W4N6-F1
#
_entry.id   AF-Q2W4N6-F1
#
_cell.length_a   1.000
_cell.length_b   1.000
_cell.length_c   1.000
_cell.angle_alpha   90.00
_cell.angle_beta   90.00
_cell.angle_gamma   90.00
#
_symmetry.space_group_name_H-M   'P 1'
#
loop_
_entity.id
_entity.type
_entity.pdbx_description
1 polymer ?
#
loop_
_entity_poly.entity_id
_entity_poly.type
_entity_poly.pdbx_seq_one_letter_code
_entity_poly.pdbx_strand_id
1 'polypeptide(L)'
;MILAELRGLRDEVLSTHQEARATLVAIREMVDELHRVQRSESNIEQELTDVANRLGDALDGAQPSLSSCTVCGSDVERHAAENGILLICKACGHTAFAERRSNQDRRHGFERRCMGQMVVEDPAEPVPEGIDWTSPEA
;
A
#
# COMPACT_ATOMS: atom_id res chain seq x y z
N MET A 1 27.88 -36.19 51.55
CA MET A 1 27.90 -34.78 51.11
C MET A 1 28.10 -34.69 49.60
N ILE A 2 29.23 -35.15 49.06
CA ILE A 2 29.55 -35.11 47.60
C ILE A 2 28.47 -35.73 46.69
N LEU A 3 27.86 -36.86 47.09
CA LEU A 3 26.80 -37.50 46.30
C LEU A 3 25.52 -36.68 46.17
N ALA A 4 25.23 -35.79 47.13
CA ALA A 4 24.05 -34.92 47.07
C ALA A 4 24.29 -33.77 46.07
N GLU A 5 25.49 -33.18 46.11
CA GLU A 5 25.92 -32.13 45.16
C GLU A 5 25.96 -32.66 43.72
N LEU A 6 26.48 -33.87 43.50
CA LEU A 6 26.45 -34.51 42.17
C LEU A 6 25.04 -34.76 41.65
N ARG A 7 24.08 -35.08 42.53
CA ARG A 7 22.68 -35.23 42.15
C ARG A 7 22.04 -33.86 41.85
N GLY A 8 22.34 -32.84 42.65
CA GLY A 8 21.89 -31.47 42.40
C GLY A 8 22.36 -30.97 41.04
N LEU A 9 23.65 -31.10 40.74
CA LEU A 9 24.22 -30.73 39.44
C LEU A 9 23.58 -31.50 38.28
N ARG A 10 23.33 -32.81 38.45
CA ARG A 10 22.65 -33.61 37.43
C ARG A 10 21.23 -33.09 37.17
N ASP A 11 20.49 -32.76 38.22
CA ASP A 11 19.11 -32.33 38.10
C ASP A 11 19.05 -30.91 37.48
N GLU A 12 19.98 -30.02 37.80
CA GLU A 12 20.15 -28.72 37.15
C GLU A 12 20.51 -28.84 35.66
N VAL A 13 21.44 -29.73 35.31
CA VAL A 13 21.79 -30.01 33.91
C VAL A 13 20.59 -30.57 33.14
N LEU A 14 19.79 -31.43 33.77
CA LEU A 14 18.56 -31.94 33.14
C LEU A 14 17.51 -30.84 32.95
N SER A 15 17.33 -29.95 33.92
CA SER A 15 16.40 -28.81 33.81
C SER A 15 16.82 -27.87 32.68
N THR A 16 18.07 -27.44 32.69
CA THR A 16 18.62 -26.54 31.66
C THR A 16 18.57 -27.18 30.27
N HIS A 17 18.81 -28.49 30.16
CA HIS A 17 18.64 -29.21 28.89
C HIS A 17 17.20 -29.19 28.38
N GLN A 18 16.21 -29.39 29.27
CA GLN A 18 14.80 -29.32 28.90
C GLN A 18 14.38 -27.92 28.48
N GLU A 19 14.81 -26.89 29.21
CA GLU A 19 14.57 -25.48 28.89
C GLU A 19 15.20 -25.09 27.54
N ALA A 20 16.45 -25.47 27.30
CA ALA A 20 17.14 -25.23 26.04
C ALA A 20 16.41 -25.93 24.88
N ARG A 21 15.97 -27.17 25.08
CA ARG A 21 15.19 -27.90 24.07
C ARG A 21 13.86 -27.22 23.78
N ALA A 22 13.12 -26.77 24.79
CA ALA A 22 11.87 -26.05 24.60
C ALA A 22 12.08 -24.73 23.84
N THR A 23 13.13 -23.99 24.20
CA THR A 23 13.51 -22.75 23.52
C THR A 23 13.86 -22.99 22.05
N LEU A 24 14.62 -24.04 21.75
CA LEU A 24 14.95 -24.41 20.36
C LEU A 24 13.71 -24.79 19.54
N VAL A 25 12.72 -25.44 20.14
CA VAL A 25 11.45 -25.73 19.47
C VAL A 25 10.69 -24.44 19.18
N ALA A 26 10.57 -23.55 20.15
CA ALA A 26 9.91 -22.25 19.96
C ALA A 26 10.60 -21.41 18.87
N ILE A 27 11.94 -21.41 18.83
CA ILE A 27 12.70 -20.72 17.77
C ILE A 27 12.38 -21.30 16.39
N ARG A 28 12.29 -22.63 16.26
CA ARG A 28 11.92 -23.27 14.99
C ARG A 28 10.51 -22.88 14.54
N GLU A 29 9.55 -22.90 15.47
CA GLU A 29 8.17 -22.50 15.18
C GLU A 29 8.09 -21.03 14.74
N MET A 30 8.84 -20.12 15.39
CA MET A 30 8.92 -18.72 14.97
C MET A 30 9.54 -18.55 13.58
N VAL A 31 10.58 -19.33 13.25
CA VAL A 31 11.23 -19.29 11.92
C VAL A 31 10.27 -19.80 10.84
N ASP A 32 9.51 -20.87 11.11
CA ASP A 32 8.51 -21.39 10.18
C ASP A 32 7.40 -20.36 9.93
N GLU A 33 6.96 -19.65 10.97
CA GLU A 33 5.99 -18.57 10.85
C GLU A 33 6.55 -17.39 10.04
N LEU A 34 7.80 -16.99 10.26
CA LEU A 34 8.45 -15.95 9.44
C LEU A 34 8.49 -16.33 7.96
N HIS A 35 8.86 -17.57 7.63
CA HIS A 35 8.82 -18.04 6.23
C HIS A 35 7.40 -18.10 5.66
N ARG A 36 6.38 -18.31 6.49
CA ARG A 36 4.97 -18.25 6.07
C ARG A 36 4.56 -16.82 5.75
N VAL A 37 4.88 -15.87 6.64
CA VAL A 37 4.61 -14.44 6.45
C VAL A 37 5.31 -13.91 5.21
N GLN A 38 6.60 -14.20 5.03
CA GLN A 38 7.37 -13.75 3.88
C GLN A 38 6.77 -14.23 2.53
N ARG A 39 6.29 -15.48 2.48
CA ARG A 39 5.58 -15.99 1.30
C ARG A 39 4.25 -15.27 1.07
N SER A 40 3.52 -14.99 2.14
CA SER A 40 2.27 -14.23 2.03
C SER A 40 2.51 -12.81 1.53
N GLU A 41 3.56 -12.15 2.02
CA GLU A 41 3.96 -10.81 1.59
C GLU A 41 4.32 -10.79 0.11
N SER A 42 5.17 -11.71 -0.32
CA SER A 42 5.55 -11.83 -1.74
C SER A 42 4.34 -12.09 -2.66
N ASN A 43 3.36 -12.88 -2.21
CA ASN A 43 2.12 -13.08 -2.96
C ASN A 43 1.30 -11.79 -3.06
N ILE A 44 1.16 -11.03 -1.96
CA ILE A 44 0.44 -9.76 -1.94
C ILE A 44 1.10 -8.74 -2.87
N GLU A 45 2.44 -8.63 -2.85
CA GLU A 45 3.19 -7.74 -3.74
C GLU A 45 2.95 -8.09 -5.22
N GLN A 46 2.94 -9.38 -5.55
CA GLN A 46 2.63 -9.84 -6.91
C GLN A 46 1.19 -9.50 -7.30
N GLU A 47 0.22 -9.76 -6.43
CA GLU A 47 -1.19 -9.44 -6.68
C GLU A 47 -1.40 -7.93 -6.87
N LEU A 48 -0.74 -7.09 -6.06
CA LEU A 48 -0.79 -5.63 -6.22
C LEU A 48 -0.19 -5.18 -7.55
N THR A 49 0.90 -5.81 -7.97
CA THR A 49 1.52 -5.55 -9.28
C THR A 49 0.57 -5.93 -10.41
N ASP A 50 -0.11 -7.08 -10.31
CA ASP A 50 -1.10 -7.52 -11.30
C ASP A 50 -2.30 -6.57 -11.36
N VAL A 51 -2.78 -6.09 -10.21
CA VAL A 51 -3.86 -5.09 -10.16
C VAL A 51 -3.41 -3.76 -10.77
N ALA A 52 -2.20 -3.31 -10.47
CA ALA A 52 -1.65 -2.09 -11.06
C ALA A 52 -1.56 -2.19 -12.58
N ASN A 53 -1.10 -3.33 -13.11
CA ASN A 53 -1.05 -3.59 -14.54
C ASN A 53 -2.45 -3.59 -15.18
N ARG A 54 -3.41 -4.29 -14.56
CA ARG A 54 -4.81 -4.31 -15.05
C ARG A 54 -5.46 -2.92 -15.02
N LEU A 55 -5.15 -2.11 -14.01
CA LEU A 55 -5.60 -0.72 -13.95
C LEU A 55 -4.94 0.12 -15.05
N GLY A 56 -3.65 -0.06 -15.31
CA GLY A 56 -2.95 0.54 -16.44
C GLY A 56 -3.66 0.20 -17.75
N ASP A 57 -3.88 -1.08 -18.03
CA ASP A 57 -4.57 -1.56 -19.22
C ASP A 57 -6.01 -1.04 -19.33
N ALA A 58 -6.73 -0.92 -18.21
CA ALA A 58 -8.10 -0.39 -18.20
C ALA A 58 -8.14 1.13 -18.43
N LEU A 59 -7.11 1.86 -17.98
CA LEU A 59 -6.99 3.31 -18.15
C LEU A 59 -6.46 3.69 -19.55
N ASP A 60 -5.56 2.87 -20.10
CA ASP A 60 -5.02 3.01 -21.46
C ASP A 60 -5.91 2.36 -22.52
N GLY A 61 -6.81 1.46 -22.10
CA GLY A 61 -7.87 0.88 -22.91
C GLY A 61 -8.73 1.96 -23.55
N ALA A 62 -9.11 1.73 -24.82
CA ALA A 62 -9.75 2.68 -25.70
C ALA A 62 -10.74 3.59 -24.97
N GLN A 63 -10.30 4.81 -24.63
CA GLN A 63 -11.23 5.84 -24.19
C GLN A 63 -12.31 5.91 -25.26
N PRO A 64 -13.60 5.80 -24.90
CA PRO A 64 -14.67 5.93 -25.88
C PRO A 64 -14.43 7.26 -26.58
N SER A 65 -14.07 7.21 -27.85
CA SER A 65 -13.85 8.41 -28.63
C SER A 65 -15.15 9.18 -28.53
N LEU A 66 -15.13 10.32 -27.84
CA LEU A 66 -16.28 11.22 -27.66
C LEU A 66 -16.55 11.94 -28.97
N SER A 67 -16.68 11.18 -30.06
CA SER A 67 -16.93 11.61 -31.42
C SER A 67 -18.37 11.32 -31.81
N SER A 68 -19.02 10.32 -31.20
CA SER A 68 -20.41 9.96 -31.49
C SER A 68 -21.32 10.03 -30.25
N CYS A 69 -22.59 10.36 -30.49
CA CYS A 69 -23.64 10.38 -29.50
C CYS A 69 -24.04 8.96 -29.12
N THR A 70 -24.11 8.67 -27.82
CA THR A 70 -24.54 7.36 -27.29
C THR A 70 -26.00 7.02 -27.57
N VAL A 71 -26.83 8.03 -27.89
CA VAL A 71 -28.27 7.86 -28.12
C VAL A 71 -28.60 7.58 -29.59
N CYS A 72 -27.99 8.34 -30.51
CA CYS A 72 -28.32 8.27 -31.94
C CYS A 72 -27.13 7.99 -32.87
N GLY A 73 -25.93 7.80 -32.33
CA GLY A 73 -24.71 7.52 -33.09
C GLY A 73 -24.16 8.68 -33.93
N SER A 74 -24.84 9.83 -33.96
CA SER A 74 -24.41 11.01 -34.75
C SER A 74 -23.27 11.77 -34.07
N ASP A 75 -22.57 12.62 -34.82
CA ASP A 75 -21.45 13.39 -34.31
C ASP A 75 -21.83 14.33 -33.15
N VAL A 76 -20.92 14.47 -32.18
CA VAL A 76 -21.04 15.38 -31.03
C VAL A 76 -20.06 16.55 -31.13
N GLU A 77 -20.55 17.76 -30.88
CA GLU A 77 -19.70 18.95 -30.70
C GLU A 77 -19.20 19.07 -29.26
N ARG A 78 -18.00 19.62 -29.12
CA ARG A 78 -17.35 19.85 -27.83
C ARG A 78 -17.36 21.34 -27.52
N HIS A 79 -17.95 21.68 -26.39
CA HIS A 79 -18.05 23.05 -25.89
C HIS A 79 -17.29 23.14 -24.57
N ALA A 80 -16.44 24.15 -24.41
CA ALA A 80 -15.72 24.38 -23.16
C ALA A 80 -16.67 24.93 -22.09
N ALA A 81 -16.69 24.32 -20.92
CA ALA A 81 -17.46 24.75 -19.76
C ALA A 81 -16.55 24.89 -18.53
N GLU A 82 -16.99 25.63 -17.51
CA GLU A 82 -16.19 25.88 -16.30
C GLU A 82 -15.66 24.57 -15.66
N ASN A 83 -16.51 23.54 -15.60
CA ASN A 83 -16.22 22.26 -14.96
C ASN A 83 -15.73 21.15 -15.90
N GLY A 84 -15.55 21.41 -17.20
CA GLY A 84 -15.10 20.39 -18.16
C GLY A 84 -15.53 20.63 -19.60
N ILE A 85 -15.78 19.55 -20.34
CA ILE A 85 -16.27 19.62 -21.72
C ILE A 85 -17.74 19.22 -21.74
N LEU A 86 -18.59 20.10 -22.27
CA LEU A 86 -19.97 19.78 -22.61
C LEU A 86 -20.01 19.19 -24.03
N LEU A 87 -20.55 17.99 -24.15
CA LEU A 87 -20.82 17.33 -25.42
C LEU A 87 -22.26 17.60 -25.82
N ILE A 88 -22.48 18.03 -27.07
CA ILE A 88 -23.81 18.29 -27.62
C ILE A 88 -23.97 17.54 -28.94
N CYS A 89 -24.96 16.67 -29.03
CA CYS A 89 -25.29 15.99 -30.29
C CYS A 89 -26.08 16.91 -31.21
N LYS A 90 -25.61 17.12 -32.45
CA LYS A 90 -26.30 17.96 -33.44
C LYS A 90 -27.65 17.39 -33.90
N ALA A 91 -27.79 16.07 -33.91
CA ALA A 91 -28.93 15.40 -34.51
C ALA A 91 -30.12 15.28 -33.55
N CYS A 92 -29.88 14.86 -32.31
CA CYS A 92 -30.94 14.64 -31.32
C CYS A 92 -30.95 15.66 -30.17
N GLY A 93 -29.97 16.57 -30.12
CA GLY A 93 -29.85 17.56 -29.05
C GLY A 93 -29.42 16.99 -27.70
N HIS A 94 -29.07 15.69 -27.61
CA HIS A 94 -28.62 15.08 -26.36
C HIS A 94 -27.32 15.74 -25.87
N THR A 95 -27.30 16.09 -24.59
CA THR A 95 -26.15 16.74 -23.95
C THR A 95 -25.59 15.86 -22.84
N ALA A 96 -24.26 15.82 -22.72
CA ALA A 96 -23.56 15.09 -21.68
C ALA A 96 -22.27 15.82 -21.30
N PHE A 97 -21.87 15.77 -20.03
CA PHE A 97 -20.58 16.28 -19.59
C PHE A 97 -19.52 15.19 -19.70
N ALA A 98 -18.42 15.49 -20.38
CA ALA A 98 -17.21 14.69 -20.32
C ALA A 98 -16.38 15.14 -19.11
N GLU A 99 -16.15 14.21 -18.19
CA GLU A 99 -15.42 14.46 -16.95
C GLU A 99 -13.93 14.79 -17.26
N ARG A 100 -13.38 15.86 -16.67
CA ARG A 100 -12.01 16.37 -16.89
C ARG A 100 -10.88 15.34 -16.71
N ARG A 101 -11.15 14.17 -16.14
CA ARG A 101 -10.14 13.14 -15.90
C ARG A 101 -9.57 12.52 -17.17
N SER A 102 -10.27 12.64 -18.31
CA SER A 102 -9.86 12.04 -19.59
C SER A 102 -8.99 12.95 -20.48
N ASN A 103 -8.91 14.25 -20.21
CA ASN A 103 -8.10 15.18 -21.00
C ASN A 103 -6.70 15.36 -20.42
N GLN A 104 -5.80 14.47 -20.84
CA GLN A 104 -4.48 14.80 -21.40
C GLN A 104 -3.49 15.76 -20.70
N ASP A 105 -3.71 16.25 -19.47
CA ASP A 105 -2.74 17.14 -18.78
C ASP A 105 -1.91 16.45 -17.68
N ARG A 106 -2.13 15.16 -17.39
CA ARG A 106 -1.30 14.44 -16.41
C ARG A 106 0.03 13.90 -16.95
N ARG A 107 0.32 14.07 -18.25
CA ARG A 107 1.62 13.66 -18.83
C ARG A 107 2.82 14.47 -18.33
N HIS A 108 2.65 15.50 -17.49
CA HIS A 108 3.76 16.28 -16.93
C HIS A 108 3.91 16.19 -15.39
N GLY A 109 3.09 15.37 -14.72
CA GLY A 109 3.08 15.29 -13.25
C GLY A 109 3.85 14.12 -12.64
N PHE A 110 4.22 13.10 -13.44
CA PHE A 110 4.74 11.83 -12.90
C PHE A 110 6.27 11.70 -12.95
N GLU A 111 6.99 12.54 -13.70
CA GLU A 111 8.46 12.48 -13.76
C GLU A 111 9.17 13.15 -12.55
N ARG A 112 8.45 13.87 -11.68
CA ARG A 112 9.09 14.54 -10.51
C ARG A 112 9.03 13.78 -9.19
N ARG A 113 8.52 12.54 -9.17
CA ARG A 113 8.45 11.72 -7.94
C ARG A 113 9.36 10.49 -7.95
N CYS A 114 10.39 10.50 -8.80
CA CYS A 114 11.51 9.56 -8.75
C CYS A 114 12.84 10.32 -8.53
N MET A 115 12.91 11.12 -7.47
CA MET A 115 14.18 11.53 -6.86
C MET A 115 14.07 11.10 -5.39
N GLY A 116 14.60 9.92 -5.10
CA GLY A 116 14.86 9.49 -3.74
C GLY A 116 15.78 10.53 -3.11
N GLN A 117 15.20 11.37 -2.26
CA GLN A 117 15.94 12.31 -1.43
C GLN A 117 16.56 11.48 -0.30
N MET A 118 17.74 10.91 -0.58
CA MET A 118 18.68 10.52 0.47
C MET A 118 19.01 11.80 1.25
N VAL A 119 18.43 11.94 2.43
CA VAL A 119 18.97 12.81 3.49
C VAL A 119 19.61 11.87 4.49
N VAL A 120 20.95 11.89 4.51
CA VAL A 120 21.80 11.28 5.53
C VAL A 120 22.38 12.43 6.38
N GLU A 121 22.59 12.16 7.67
CA GLU A 121 23.18 12.97 8.77
C GLU A 121 22.24 14.00 9.44
N ASP A 122 22.06 14.11 10.76
CA ASP A 122 22.52 13.40 11.99
C ASP A 122 21.59 13.91 13.15
N PRO A 123 21.69 13.48 14.44
CA PRO A 123 20.58 13.45 15.38
C PRO A 123 20.29 14.80 16.06
N ALA A 124 19.01 15.18 16.11
CA ALA A 124 18.54 16.29 16.94
C ALA A 124 17.74 15.76 18.15
N GLU A 125 18.07 16.35 19.30
CA GLU A 125 17.70 16.06 20.69
C GLU A 125 16.19 15.84 20.99
N PRO A 126 15.86 15.17 22.12
CA PRO A 126 14.49 14.89 22.51
C PRO A 126 13.71 16.17 22.84
N VAL A 127 12.65 16.42 22.07
CA VAL A 127 11.66 17.47 22.31
C VAL A 127 10.78 17.06 23.51
N PRO A 128 10.50 17.94 24.48
CA PRO A 128 9.77 17.61 25.69
C PRO A 128 8.29 17.26 25.41
N GLU A 129 7.78 16.32 26.20
CA GLU A 129 6.42 15.81 26.20
C GLU A 129 5.39 16.95 26.12
N GLY A 130 4.53 16.88 25.10
CA GLY A 130 3.45 17.83 24.89
C GLY A 130 2.45 17.77 26.05
N ILE A 131 2.02 18.96 26.48
CA ILE A 131 0.97 19.15 27.48
C ILE A 131 -0.30 18.44 27.00
N ASP A 132 -0.77 17.48 27.79
CA ASP A 132 -2.05 16.80 27.59
C ASP A 132 -3.20 17.72 28.03
N TRP A 133 -3.95 18.24 27.06
CA TRP A 133 -5.10 19.12 27.28
C TRP A 133 -6.42 18.34 27.45
N THR A 134 -6.36 17.01 27.60
CA THR A 134 -7.53 16.13 27.66
C THR A 134 -7.73 15.42 29.00
N SER A 135 -6.97 15.75 30.05
CA SER A 135 -7.18 15.19 31.39
C SER A 135 -8.01 16.14 32.27
N PRO A 136 -9.23 15.74 32.71
CA PRO A 136 -9.99 16.48 33.70
C PRO A 136 -9.96 15.74 35.04
N GLU A 137 -8.84 15.68 35.73
CA GLU A 137 -8.83 15.21 37.12
C GLU A 137 -7.99 16.13 38.01
N ALA A 138 -8.68 16.64 39.04
CA ALA A 138 -8.22 17.46 40.14
C ALA A 138 -7.75 16.60 41.31
#